data_AF-A0A1G1DAC1-F1
#
_entry.id   AF-A0A1G1DAC1-F1
#
_cell.length_a   1.000
_cell.length_b   1.000
_cell.length_c   1.000
_cell.angle_alpha   90.00
_cell.angle_beta   90.00
_cell.angle_gamma   90.00
#
_symmetry.space_group_name_H-M   'P 1'
#
loop_
_entity.id
_entity.type
_entity.pdbx_description
1 polymer ?
#
loop_
_entity_poly.entity_id
_entity_poly.type
_entity_poly.pdbx_seq_one_letter_code
_entity_poly.pdbx_strand_id
1 'polypeptide(L)'
;MAVSQKQIERIIAIAKSYGATRLILFGSAVEMPEKARDIDVACDGVEGWKIFALAAKLEDELGMSLDIVPLSPPSKFTEYIKVKGKILL
;
A
#
# COMPACT_ATOMS: atom_id res chain seq x y z
N MET A 1 -2.88 -8.58 -13.97
CA MET A 1 -1.55 -9.15 -13.66
C MET A 1 -1.53 -9.35 -12.15
N ALA A 2 -1.38 -10.56 -11.65
CA ALA A 2 -1.34 -10.76 -10.19
C ALA A 2 -0.12 -10.05 -9.59
N VAL A 3 -0.33 -9.28 -8.52
CA VAL A 3 0.78 -8.68 -7.76
C VAL A 3 1.69 -9.81 -7.29
N SER A 4 2.91 -9.84 -7.82
CA SER A 4 3.86 -10.92 -7.53
C SER A 4 4.43 -10.77 -6.12
N GLN A 5 4.85 -11.89 -5.53
CA GLN A 5 5.50 -11.89 -4.22
C GLN A 5 6.74 -10.97 -4.17
N LYS A 6 7.49 -10.90 -5.29
CA LYS A 6 8.65 -10.00 -5.43
C LYS A 6 8.27 -8.52 -5.38
N GLN A 7 7.12 -8.16 -5.96
CA GLN A 7 6.60 -6.79 -5.88
C GLN A 7 6.17 -6.46 -4.45
N ILE A 8 5.51 -7.39 -3.75
CA ILE A 8 5.12 -7.22 -2.34
C ILE A 8 6.36 -6.98 -1.47
N GLU A 9 7.41 -7.77 -1.64
CA GLU A 9 8.67 -7.60 -0.90
C GLU A 9 9.31 -6.24 -1.18
N ARG A 10 9.28 -5.78 -2.44
CA ARG A 10 9.81 -4.46 -2.82
C ARG A 10 9.00 -3.33 -2.19
N ILE A 11 7.67 -3.44 -2.20
CA ILE A 11 6.76 -2.49 -1.54
C ILE A 11 7.08 -2.37 -0.05
N ILE A 12 7.21 -3.51 0.65
CA ILE A 12 7.53 -3.53 2.09
C ILE A 12 8.89 -2.88 2.35
N ALA A 13 9.92 -3.19 1.54
CA ALA A 13 11.26 -2.64 1.72
C ALA A 13 11.29 -1.11 1.57
N ILE A 14 10.60 -0.57 0.57
CA ILE A 14 10.50 0.87 0.34
C ILE A 14 9.66 1.53 1.44
N ALA A 15 8.50 0.97 1.79
CA ALA A 15 7.67 1.53 2.85
C ALA A 15 8.44 1.65 4.18
N LYS A 16 9.20 0.61 4.55
CA LYS A 16 10.05 0.63 5.75
C LYS A 16 11.11 1.72 5.71
N SER A 17 11.74 1.97 4.56
CA SER A 17 12.77 3.02 4.45
C SER A 17 12.20 4.43 4.61
N TYR A 18 10.89 4.59 4.40
CA TYR A 18 10.16 5.84 4.64
C TYR A 18 9.59 5.94 6.07
N GLY A 19 9.80 4.94 6.92
CA GLY A 19 9.33 4.91 8.30
C GLY A 19 7.96 4.26 8.50
N ALA A 20 7.44 3.55 7.50
CA ALA A 20 6.17 2.85 7.66
C ALA A 20 6.25 1.84 8.81
N THR A 21 5.28 1.90 9.71
CA THR A 21 5.14 0.98 10.85
C THR A 21 4.05 -0.06 10.61
N ARG A 22 3.15 0.22 9.68
CA ARG A 22 2.06 -0.67 9.28
C ARG A 22 1.77 -0.51 7.80
N LEU A 23 1.56 -1.62 7.12
CA LEU A 23 1.21 -1.63 5.70
C LEU A 23 0.17 -2.68 5.41
N ILE A 24 -0.90 -2.29 4.72
CA ILE A 24 -2.03 -3.17 4.40
C ILE A 24 -2.30 -3.06 2.90
N LEU A 25 -2.22 -4.18 2.19
CA LEU A 25 -2.73 -4.28 0.82
C LEU A 25 -4.25 -4.43 0.87
N PHE A 26 -4.98 -3.66 0.08
CA PHE A 26 -6.44 -3.79 0.02
C PHE A 26 -6.93 -3.69 -1.43
N GLY A 27 -8.25 -3.57 -1.61
CA GLY A 27 -8.85 -3.35 -2.92
C GLY A 27 -8.77 -4.57 -3.85
N SER A 28 -8.77 -4.29 -5.14
CA SER A 28 -8.89 -5.31 -6.19
C SER A 28 -7.69 -6.27 -6.21
N ALA A 29 -6.53 -5.82 -5.76
CA ALA A 29 -5.32 -6.64 -5.61
C ALA A 29 -5.47 -7.78 -4.59
N VAL A 30 -6.39 -7.64 -3.62
CA VAL A 30 -6.70 -8.71 -2.64
C VAL A 30 -7.81 -9.63 -3.15
N GLU A 31 -8.84 -9.08 -3.78
CA GLU A 31 -10.02 -9.86 -4.18
C GLU A 31 -9.86 -10.58 -5.53
N MET A 32 -9.20 -9.96 -6.51
CA MET A 32 -9.00 -10.51 -7.86
C MET A 32 -7.61 -10.14 -8.41
N PRO A 33 -6.53 -10.78 -7.90
CA PRO A 33 -5.16 -10.41 -8.24
C PRO A 33 -4.90 -10.41 -9.75
N GLU A 34 -5.40 -11.41 -10.48
CA GLU A 34 -5.20 -11.46 -11.94
C GLU A 34 -5.79 -10.26 -12.71
N LYS A 35 -6.79 -9.57 -12.15
CA LYS A 35 -7.47 -8.42 -12.78
C LYS A 35 -7.05 -7.07 -12.23
N ALA A 36 -6.30 -7.03 -11.15
CA ALA A 36 -5.78 -5.78 -10.58
C ALA A 36 -4.93 -5.03 -11.62
N ARG A 37 -5.22 -3.74 -11.75
CA ARG A 37 -4.53 -2.81 -12.67
C ARG A 37 -3.62 -1.84 -11.93
N ASP A 38 -3.97 -1.59 -10.69
CA ASP A 38 -3.38 -0.71 -9.70
C ASP A 38 -3.10 -1.49 -8.41
N ILE A 39 -2.32 -0.89 -7.52
CA ILE A 39 -2.03 -1.42 -6.19
C ILE A 39 -2.59 -0.45 -5.16
N ASP A 40 -3.54 -0.91 -4.37
CA ASP A 40 -4.09 -0.15 -3.24
C ASP A 40 -3.37 -0.54 -1.94
N VAL A 41 -2.66 0.41 -1.33
CA VAL A 41 -1.98 0.19 -0.04
C VAL A 41 -2.34 1.25 0.99
N ALA A 42 -2.62 0.80 2.21
CA ALA A 42 -2.82 1.68 3.34
C ALA A 42 -1.61 1.63 4.26
N CYS A 43 -1.13 2.80 4.69
CA CYS A 43 0.13 2.96 5.40
C CYS A 43 -0.05 3.75 6.70
N ASP A 44 0.69 3.39 7.73
CA ASP A 44 0.87 4.18 8.96
C ASP A 44 2.35 4.42 9.24
N GLY A 45 2.67 5.43 10.06
CA GLY A 45 4.05 5.78 10.43
C GLY A 45 4.81 6.69 9.46
N VAL A 46 4.25 6.98 8.28
CA VAL A 46 4.80 7.96 7.33
C VAL A 46 4.12 9.30 7.52
N GLU A 47 4.86 10.29 8.00
CA GLU A 47 4.31 11.57 8.42
C GLU A 47 4.23 12.62 7.30
N GLY A 48 3.13 13.39 7.32
CA GLY A 48 2.94 14.56 6.48
C GLY A 48 3.09 14.27 4.99
N TRP A 49 3.81 15.14 4.28
CA TRP A 49 3.97 15.05 2.82
C TRP A 49 4.84 13.88 2.34
N LYS A 50 5.55 13.19 3.24
CA LYS A 50 6.40 12.04 2.88
C LYS A 50 5.60 10.87 2.31
N ILE A 51 4.29 10.80 2.60
CA ILE A 51 3.41 9.77 2.04
C ILE A 51 3.29 9.87 0.52
N PHE A 52 3.30 11.08 -0.04
CA PHE A 52 3.29 11.30 -1.49
C PHE A 52 4.63 10.96 -2.12
N ALA A 53 5.73 11.25 -1.42
CA ALA A 53 7.06 10.83 -1.87
C ALA A 53 7.21 9.31 -1.85
N LEU A 54 6.60 8.63 -0.86
CA LEU A 54 6.52 7.17 -0.82
C LEU A 54 5.70 6.64 -2.01
N ALA A 55 4.51 7.19 -2.26
CA ALA A 55 3.67 6.80 -3.40
C ALA A 55 4.43 6.90 -4.73
N ALA A 56 4.98 8.08 -5.02
CA ALA A 56 5.74 8.30 -6.24
C ALA A 56 6.94 7.34 -6.38
N LYS A 57 7.63 7.04 -5.27
CA LYS A 57 8.76 6.10 -5.30
C LYS A 57 8.32 4.66 -5.57
N LEU A 58 7.16 4.27 -5.03
CA LEU A 58 6.59 2.94 -5.30
C LEU A 58 6.12 2.82 -6.75
N GLU A 59 5.43 3.83 -7.28
CA GLU A 59 4.99 3.85 -8.69
C GLU A 59 6.16 3.75 -9.67
N ASP A 60 7.20 4.56 -9.45
CA ASP A 60 8.44 4.54 -10.24
C ASP A 60 9.12 3.16 -10.23
N GLU A 61 9.18 2.52 -9.06
CA GLU A 61 9.84 1.22 -8.92
C GLU A 61 9.03 0.06 -9.49
N LEU A 62 7.70 0.12 -9.38
CA LEU A 62 6.80 -0.95 -9.79
C LEU A 62 6.36 -0.82 -11.25
N GLY A 63 6.50 0.38 -11.84
CA GLY A 63 6.04 0.68 -13.19
C GLY A 63 4.52 0.59 -13.34
N MET A 64 3.77 0.83 -12.26
CA MET A 64 2.32 0.73 -12.23
C MET A 64 1.71 1.77 -11.28
N SER A 65 0.45 2.13 -11.52
CA SER A 65 -0.30 3.07 -10.68
C SER A 65 -0.47 2.50 -9.26
N LEU A 66 -0.31 3.34 -8.25
CA LEU A 66 -0.46 2.95 -6.85
C LEU A 66 -1.22 4.01 -6.06
N ASP A 67 -2.27 3.55 -5.38
CA ASP A 67 -3.06 4.37 -4.48
C ASP A 67 -2.59 4.13 -3.04
N ILE A 68 -2.15 5.20 -2.38
CA ILE A 68 -1.76 5.16 -0.96
C ILE A 68 -2.78 5.87 -0.07
N VAL A 69 -3.18 5.21 1.01
CA VAL A 69 -4.11 5.75 2.00
C VAL A 69 -3.45 5.84 3.37
N PRO A 70 -3.37 7.03 4.01
CA PRO A 70 -2.93 7.13 5.39
C PRO A 70 -3.96 6.48 6.33
N LEU A 71 -3.48 5.63 7.24
CA LEU A 71 -4.33 4.97 8.24
C LEU A 71 -4.67 5.89 9.44
N SER A 72 -3.99 7.03 9.54
CA SER A 72 -4.15 8.04 10.57
C SER A 72 -4.44 9.41 9.94
N PRO A 73 -5.47 10.15 10.40
CA PRO A 73 -6.41 9.80 11.46
C PRO A 73 -7.39 8.67 11.06
N PRO A 74 -7.94 7.93 12.04
CA PRO A 74 -8.88 6.86 11.77
C PRO A 74 -10.19 7.40 11.17
N SER A 75 -10.72 6.64 10.21
CA SER A 75 -12.03 6.82 9.59
C SER A 75 -12.72 5.48 9.35
N LYS A 76 -14.03 5.50 9.09
CA LYS A 76 -14.80 4.30 8.69
C LYS A 76 -14.13 3.55 7.53
N PHE A 77 -13.50 4.28 6.60
CA PHE A 77 -12.79 3.68 5.48
C PHE A 77 -11.50 2.97 5.93
N THR A 78 -10.70 3.59 6.79
CA THR A 78 -9.49 2.93 7.34
C THR A 78 -9.82 1.72 8.22
N GLU A 79 -10.96 1.73 8.91
CA GLU A 79 -11.45 0.57 9.67
C GLU A 79 -11.83 -0.58 8.75
N TYR A 80 -12.57 -0.28 7.67
CA TYR A 80 -12.89 -1.25 6.63
C TYR A 80 -11.63 -1.88 6.04
N ILE A 81 -10.63 -1.07 5.69
CA ILE A 81 -9.33 -1.55 5.18
C ILE A 81 -8.64 -2.45 6.21
N LYS A 82 -8.63 -2.09 7.49
CA LYS A 82 -8.02 -2.90 8.57
C LYS A 82 -8.68 -4.27 8.72
N VAL A 83 -9.98 -4.40 8.42
CA VAL A 83 -10.74 -5.65 8.54
C VAL A 83 -10.64 -6.52 7.28
N LYS A 84 -10.65 -5.91 6.09
CA LYS A 84 -10.72 -6.62 4.80
C LYS A 84 -9.38 -6.78 4.09
N GLY A 85 -8.42 -5.92 4.38
CA GLY A 85 -7.11 -5.92 3.73
C GLY A 85 -6.18 -7.01 4.25
N LYS A 86 -5.13 -7.27 3.49
CA LYS A 86 -4.03 -8.18 3.83
C LYS A 86 -2.89 -7.39 4.46
N ILE A 87 -2.55 -7.72 5.71
CA ILE A 87 -1.42 -7.11 6.42
C ILE A 87 -0.11 -7.57 5.76
N LEU A 88 0.74 -6.61 5.41
CA LEU A 88 2.08 -6.82 4.83
C LEU A 88 3.20 -6.50 5.82
N LEU A 89 2.97 -5.53 6.71
CA LEU A 89 3.87 -5.08 7.77
C LEU A 89 3.08 -4.87 9.06
#